data_AF-F0YLU1-F1
#
_entry.id   AF-F0YLU1-F1
#
_cell.length_a   1.000
_cell.length_b   1.000
_cell.length_c   1.000
_cell.angle_alpha   90.00
_cell.angle_beta   90.00
_cell.angle_gamma   90.00
#
_symmetry.space_group_name_H-M   'P 1'
#
loop_
_entity.id
_entity.type
_entity.pdbx_description
1 polymer ?
#
loop_
_entity_poly.entity_id
_entity_poly.type
_entity_poly.pdbx_seq_one_letter_code
_entity_poly.pdbx_strand_id
1 'polypeptide(L)'
;EYTASDEIAVCTLASINLTVHVDGAGDAATFDFAKLRRTAYVVTKNLNKVVDVNYYPVEEAKSSNLKHRPVGIGVQGMADALAKLRHPYESDDAKRINRDVFETIYFGAMEASIDLAQELGPYDSYAGSPTSQGLFQFDLWNVKPSDRWDWEGLRARLGEHGCRNSLLLAPMPTASTAQILGNNESFEPFTSNMYTRRVLAGEFAVVNKYLL
;
A
#
# COMPACT_ATOMS: atom_id res chain seq x y z
N GLU A 1 12.53 -8.08 2.56
CA GLU A 1 12.44 -9.54 2.49
C GLU A 1 13.84 -10.11 2.56
N TYR A 2 13.99 -11.34 3.06
CA TYR A 2 15.26 -12.04 3.17
C TYR A 2 15.15 -13.37 2.41
N THR A 3 16.24 -13.79 1.79
CA THR A 3 16.34 -15.08 1.11
C THR A 3 17.65 -15.76 1.49
N ALA A 4 17.60 -17.08 1.58
CA ALA A 4 18.74 -17.93 1.87
C ALA A 4 18.62 -19.24 1.09
N SER A 5 19.59 -20.14 1.25
CA SER A 5 19.56 -21.46 0.60
C SER A 5 18.32 -22.30 0.97
N ASP A 6 17.70 -22.03 2.12
CA ASP A 6 16.53 -22.72 2.68
C ASP A 6 15.27 -21.83 2.74
N GLU A 7 15.35 -20.57 2.29
CA GLU A 7 14.25 -19.60 2.34
C GLU A 7 14.12 -18.85 1.01
N ILE A 8 12.99 -19.06 0.33
CA ILE A 8 12.61 -18.30 -0.86
C ILE A 8 11.55 -17.28 -0.45
N ALA A 9 11.83 -15.99 -0.60
CA ALA A 9 10.88 -14.93 -0.25
C ALA A 9 9.66 -14.98 -1.17
N VAL A 10 8.47 -14.78 -0.57
CA VAL A 10 7.21 -14.65 -1.28
C VAL A 10 6.53 -13.39 -0.78
N CYS A 11 6.00 -12.59 -1.69
CA CYS A 11 5.22 -11.43 -1.36
C CYS A 11 3.79 -11.58 -1.88
N THR A 12 2.80 -11.39 -1.01
CA THR A 12 1.40 -11.28 -1.45
C THR A 12 1.06 -9.83 -1.71
N LEU A 13 0.63 -9.51 -2.94
CA LEU A 13 0.47 -8.14 -3.41
C LEU A 13 -1.00 -7.73 -3.57
N ALA A 14 -1.32 -6.49 -3.21
CA ALA A 14 -2.54 -5.81 -3.63
C ALA A 14 -2.29 -4.31 -3.83
N SER A 15 -3.09 -3.66 -4.67
CA SER A 15 -3.00 -2.21 -4.90
C SER A 15 -4.32 -1.53 -4.55
N ILE A 16 -4.23 -0.38 -3.88
CA ILE A 16 -5.38 0.47 -3.56
C ILE A 16 -5.58 1.47 -4.70
N ASN A 17 -6.79 1.53 -5.26
CA ASN A 17 -7.19 2.57 -6.19
C ASN A 17 -7.40 3.89 -5.44
N LEU A 18 -6.50 4.87 -5.60
CA LEU A 18 -6.58 6.14 -4.87
C LEU A 18 -7.73 7.04 -5.36
N THR A 19 -8.23 6.83 -6.58
CA THR A 19 -9.24 7.71 -7.18
C THR A 19 -10.61 7.61 -6.52
N VAL A 20 -10.87 6.52 -5.77
CA VAL A 20 -12.14 6.32 -5.03
C VAL A 20 -12.12 6.97 -3.66
N HIS A 21 -10.97 7.51 -3.24
CA HIS A 21 -10.78 8.27 -2.01
C HIS A 21 -10.77 9.77 -2.26
N VAL A 22 -11.07 10.22 -3.47
CA VAL A 22 -11.30 11.62 -3.79
C VAL A 22 -12.80 11.86 -3.89
N ASP A 23 -13.33 12.68 -2.99
CA ASP A 23 -14.72 13.10 -2.97
C ASP A 23 -14.87 14.48 -3.61
N GLY A 24 -16.00 14.71 -4.28
CA GLY A 24 -16.25 15.95 -5.02
C GLY A 24 -15.54 16.02 -6.39
N ALA A 25 -15.58 17.21 -6.99
CA ALA A 25 -14.96 17.50 -8.28
C ALA A 25 -14.55 18.98 -8.37
N GLY A 26 -13.53 19.27 -9.17
CA GLY A 26 -13.02 20.64 -9.34
C GLY A 26 -12.41 21.18 -8.05
N ASP A 27 -12.62 22.47 -7.77
CA ASP A 27 -12.02 23.16 -6.62
C ASP A 27 -12.58 22.70 -5.26
N ALA A 28 -13.71 22.00 -5.25
CA ALA A 28 -14.30 21.41 -4.05
C ALA A 28 -13.81 19.99 -3.75
N ALA A 29 -12.91 19.44 -4.59
CA ALA A 29 -12.43 18.07 -4.42
C ALA A 29 -11.55 17.94 -3.18
N THR A 30 -11.78 16.89 -2.38
CA THR A 30 -11.01 16.61 -1.17
C THR A 30 -10.63 15.13 -1.09
N PHE A 31 -9.51 14.84 -0.41
CA PHE A 31 -9.04 13.48 -0.21
C PHE A 31 -9.53 12.91 1.13
N ASP A 32 -10.28 11.81 1.10
CA ASP A 32 -10.79 11.09 2.28
C ASP A 32 -9.74 10.09 2.80
N PHE A 33 -8.88 10.59 3.69
CA PHE A 33 -7.87 9.77 4.37
C PHE A 33 -8.48 8.77 5.37
N ALA A 34 -9.66 9.03 5.93
CA ALA A 34 -10.30 8.09 6.85
C ALA A 34 -10.78 6.83 6.11
N LYS A 35 -11.35 7.00 4.92
CA LYS A 35 -11.69 5.90 4.02
C LYS A 35 -10.45 5.18 3.51
N LEU A 36 -9.36 5.90 3.23
CA LEU A 36 -8.09 5.27 2.83
C LEU A 36 -7.53 4.37 3.94
N ARG A 37 -7.50 4.85 5.19
CA ARG A 37 -7.08 4.04 6.36
C ARG A 37 -7.92 2.77 6.48
N ARG A 38 -9.26 2.87 6.40
CA ARG A 38 -10.16 1.72 6.44
C ARG A 38 -9.89 0.73 5.30
N THR A 39 -9.59 1.24 4.11
CA THR A 39 -9.26 0.41 2.95
C THR A 39 -7.96 -0.35 3.18
N ALA A 40 -6.90 0.33 3.62
CA ALA A 40 -5.61 -0.29 3.95
C ALA A 40 -5.74 -1.36 5.05
N TYR A 41 -6.55 -1.09 6.08
CA TYR A 41 -6.85 -2.03 7.15
C TYR A 41 -7.46 -3.34 6.59
N VAL A 42 -8.49 -3.23 5.75
CA VAL A 42 -9.16 -4.40 5.15
C VAL A 42 -8.21 -5.16 4.20
N VAL A 43 -7.46 -4.44 3.35
CA VAL A 43 -6.49 -5.05 2.43
C VAL A 43 -5.44 -5.84 3.21
N THR A 44 -4.95 -5.32 4.33
CA THR A 44 -3.98 -6.02 5.18
C THR A 44 -4.54 -7.33 5.71
N LYS A 45 -5.78 -7.32 6.24
CA LYS A 45 -6.46 -8.55 6.68
C LYS A 45 -6.66 -9.55 5.55
N ASN A 46 -6.99 -9.09 4.34
CA ASN A 46 -7.13 -9.96 3.17
C ASN A 46 -5.79 -10.60 2.78
N LEU A 47 -4.72 -9.81 2.67
CA LEU A 47 -3.39 -10.31 2.31
C LEU A 47 -2.86 -11.29 3.36
N ASN A 48 -3.07 -11.04 4.65
CA ASN A 48 -2.67 -11.99 5.68
C ASN A 48 -3.41 -13.33 5.56
N LYS A 49 -4.70 -13.35 5.19
CA LYS A 49 -5.41 -14.60 4.91
C LYS A 49 -4.84 -15.33 3.70
N VAL A 50 -4.44 -14.60 2.66
CA VAL A 50 -3.82 -15.19 1.47
C VAL A 50 -2.54 -15.93 1.83
N VAL A 51 -1.72 -15.42 2.75
CA VAL A 51 -0.52 -16.13 3.23
C VAL A 51 -0.85 -17.55 3.72
N ASP A 52 -1.99 -17.75 4.39
CA ASP A 52 -2.37 -19.07 4.91
C ASP A 52 -3.01 -19.98 3.85
N VAL A 53 -3.79 -19.42 2.91
CA VAL A 53 -4.51 -20.22 1.90
C VAL A 53 -3.74 -20.43 0.59
N ASN A 54 -2.62 -19.75 0.41
CA ASN A 54 -1.84 -19.80 -0.82
C ASN A 54 -1.28 -21.22 -1.06
N TYR A 55 -1.25 -21.63 -2.33
CA TYR A 55 -0.51 -22.82 -2.75
C TYR A 55 0.94 -22.44 -3.02
N TYR A 56 1.86 -22.99 -2.24
CA TYR A 56 3.29 -22.76 -2.42
C TYR A 56 3.89 -23.85 -3.31
N PRO A 57 4.56 -23.50 -4.42
CA PRO A 57 5.09 -24.48 -5.36
C PRO A 57 6.34 -25.22 -4.83
N VAL A 58 7.01 -24.66 -3.82
CA VAL A 58 8.22 -25.20 -3.18
C VAL A 58 8.15 -24.95 -1.67
N GLU A 59 8.75 -25.82 -0.86
CA GLU A 59 8.60 -25.78 0.61
C GLU A 59 9.38 -24.60 1.23
N GLU A 60 10.51 -24.22 0.64
CA GLU A 60 11.32 -23.07 1.04
C GLU A 60 10.52 -21.76 0.98
N ALA A 61 9.60 -21.67 0.01
CA ALA A 61 8.69 -20.54 -0.15
C ALA A 61 7.61 -20.51 0.94
N LYS A 62 7.06 -21.67 1.28
CA LYS A 62 6.07 -21.82 2.35
C LYS A 62 6.66 -21.51 3.72
N SER A 63 7.82 -22.09 4.01
CA SER A 63 8.56 -21.89 5.26
C SER A 63 8.85 -20.41 5.50
N SER A 64 9.45 -19.74 4.51
CA SER A 64 9.73 -18.30 4.53
C SER A 64 8.45 -17.48 4.77
N ASN A 65 7.39 -17.72 3.98
CA ASN A 65 6.20 -16.87 4.07
C ASN A 65 5.41 -17.08 5.37
N LEU A 66 5.39 -18.28 5.95
CA LEU A 66 4.75 -18.52 7.25
C LEU A 66 5.56 -17.95 8.42
N LYS A 67 6.89 -17.97 8.34
CA LYS A 67 7.81 -17.45 9.36
C LYS A 67 7.84 -15.93 9.44
N HIS A 68 7.77 -15.26 8.29
CA HIS A 68 7.92 -13.80 8.18
C HIS A 68 6.62 -13.08 7.86
N ARG A 69 5.68 -13.74 7.17
CA ARG A 69 4.37 -13.22 6.77
C ARG A 69 4.40 -11.83 6.10
N PRO A 70 5.36 -11.53 5.19
CA PRO A 70 5.38 -10.25 4.50
C PRO A 70 4.14 -10.08 3.61
N VAL A 71 3.64 -8.86 3.52
CA VAL A 71 2.62 -8.47 2.55
C VAL A 71 3.06 -7.18 1.84
N GLY A 72 2.55 -6.97 0.63
CA GLY A 72 2.91 -5.82 -0.20
C GLY A 72 1.67 -5.04 -0.63
N ILE A 73 1.37 -3.97 0.09
CA ILE A 73 0.34 -3.01 -0.27
C ILE A 73 0.97 -1.92 -1.12
N GLY A 74 0.42 -1.72 -2.31
CA GLY A 74 0.75 -0.64 -3.20
C GLY A 74 -0.46 0.24 -3.50
N VAL A 75 -0.27 1.13 -4.46
CA VAL A 75 -1.30 2.06 -4.92
C VAL A 75 -1.40 2.01 -6.44
N GLN A 76 -2.47 2.56 -6.98
CA GLN A 76 -2.62 2.89 -8.39
C GLN A 76 -3.47 4.15 -8.51
N GLY A 77 -3.33 4.86 -9.63
CA GLY A 77 -4.10 6.08 -9.89
C GLY A 77 -3.67 7.28 -9.06
N MET A 78 -2.39 7.42 -8.72
CA MET A 78 -1.87 8.64 -8.06
C MET A 78 -2.05 9.87 -8.96
N ALA A 79 -1.61 9.78 -10.24
CA ALA A 79 -1.78 10.87 -11.19
C ALA A 79 -3.27 11.24 -11.40
N ASP A 80 -4.13 10.23 -11.49
CA ASP A 80 -5.59 10.41 -11.58
C ASP A 80 -6.16 11.12 -10.35
N ALA A 81 -5.76 10.73 -9.14
CA ALA A 81 -6.22 11.35 -7.90
C ALA A 81 -5.77 12.82 -7.82
N LEU A 82 -4.52 13.12 -8.17
CA LEU A 82 -4.00 14.49 -8.22
C LEU A 82 -4.72 15.33 -9.29
N ALA A 83 -5.02 14.74 -10.46
CA ALA A 83 -5.78 15.42 -11.51
C ALA A 83 -7.22 15.75 -11.05
N LYS A 84 -7.89 14.83 -10.36
CA LYS A 84 -9.21 15.09 -9.74
C LYS A 84 -9.17 16.22 -8.73
N LEU A 85 -8.08 16.30 -7.95
CA LEU A 85 -7.85 17.36 -6.94
C LEU A 85 -7.31 18.67 -7.54
N ARG A 86 -7.12 18.73 -8.87
CA ARG A 86 -6.58 19.91 -9.57
C ARG A 86 -5.17 20.30 -9.12
N HIS A 87 -4.38 19.33 -8.65
CA HIS A 87 -3.00 19.56 -8.24
C HIS A 87 -2.02 19.07 -9.33
N PRO A 88 -1.16 19.96 -9.86
CA PRO A 88 -0.04 19.54 -10.71
C PRO A 88 0.85 18.56 -9.95
N TYR A 89 1.40 17.57 -10.66
CA TYR A 89 2.16 16.48 -10.05
C TYR A 89 3.36 16.97 -9.22
N GLU A 90 3.98 18.07 -9.65
CA GLU A 90 5.17 18.66 -9.02
C GLU A 90 4.85 19.72 -7.95
N SER A 91 3.57 20.03 -7.75
CA SER A 91 3.13 21.06 -6.79
C SER A 91 3.40 20.65 -5.34
N ASP A 92 3.53 21.64 -4.46
CA ASP A 92 3.71 21.38 -3.03
C ASP A 92 2.48 20.69 -2.40
N ASP A 93 1.29 20.94 -2.94
CA ASP A 93 0.07 20.21 -2.56
C ASP A 93 0.15 18.72 -2.94
N ALA A 94 0.65 18.40 -4.14
CA ALA A 94 0.86 17.01 -4.55
C ALA A 94 1.91 16.31 -3.68
N LYS A 95 3.00 16.99 -3.31
CA LYS A 95 4.01 16.45 -2.37
C LYS A 95 3.39 16.16 -0.99
N ARG A 96 2.55 17.06 -0.49
CA ARG A 96 1.81 16.87 0.78
C ARG A 96 0.86 15.68 0.69
N ILE A 97 0.04 15.60 -0.34
CA ILE A 97 -0.90 14.48 -0.56
C ILE A 97 -0.14 13.16 -0.68
N ASN A 98 0.96 13.12 -1.42
CA ASN A 98 1.79 11.93 -1.54
C ASN A 98 2.25 11.42 -0.17
N ARG A 99 2.82 12.29 0.68
CA ARG A 99 3.22 11.93 2.04
C ARG A 99 2.03 11.43 2.85
N ASP A 100 0.93 12.18 2.85
CA ASP A 100 -0.24 11.89 3.67
C ASP A 100 -0.95 10.58 3.25
N VAL A 101 -0.93 10.25 1.95
CA VAL A 101 -1.45 8.98 1.41
C VAL A 101 -0.63 7.80 1.94
N PHE A 102 0.70 7.83 1.79
CA PHE A 102 1.54 6.72 2.23
C PHE A 102 1.61 6.60 3.76
N GLU A 103 1.60 7.73 4.46
CA GLU A 103 1.47 7.76 5.93
C GLU A 103 0.18 7.07 6.38
N THR A 104 -0.94 7.38 5.72
CA THR A 104 -2.26 6.80 6.02
C THR A 104 -2.34 5.30 5.72
N ILE A 105 -1.78 4.86 4.58
CA ILE A 105 -1.75 3.44 4.23
C ILE A 105 -0.90 2.67 5.24
N TYR A 106 0.27 3.21 5.60
CA TYR A 106 1.15 2.57 6.57
C TYR A 106 0.48 2.46 7.95
N PHE A 107 -0.18 3.54 8.41
CA PHE A 107 -0.90 3.54 9.68
C PHE A 107 -2.01 2.48 9.70
N GLY A 108 -2.89 2.48 8.70
CA GLY A 108 -4.00 1.52 8.62
C GLY A 108 -3.55 0.08 8.48
N ALA A 109 -2.43 -0.15 7.79
CA ALA A 109 -1.85 -1.49 7.64
C ALA A 109 -1.19 -1.99 8.94
N MET A 110 -0.41 -1.14 9.62
CA MET A 110 0.18 -1.48 10.93
C MET A 110 -0.91 -1.74 11.97
N GLU A 111 -1.95 -0.92 12.00
CA GLU A 111 -3.12 -1.11 12.86
C GLU A 111 -3.76 -2.49 12.66
N ALA A 112 -4.06 -2.86 11.41
CA ALA A 112 -4.61 -4.19 11.11
C ALA A 112 -3.66 -5.33 11.50
N SER A 113 -2.35 -5.14 11.31
CA SER A 113 -1.36 -6.15 11.65
C SER A 113 -1.21 -6.34 13.16
N ILE A 114 -1.35 -5.28 13.96
CA ILE A 114 -1.37 -5.33 15.42
C ILE A 114 -2.64 -6.03 15.91
N ASP A 115 -3.82 -5.69 15.37
CA ASP A 115 -5.08 -6.36 15.70
C ASP A 115 -4.99 -7.87 15.44
N LEU A 116 -4.43 -8.25 14.29
CA LEU A 116 -4.20 -9.66 13.96
C LEU A 116 -3.22 -10.34 14.90
N ALA A 117 -2.21 -9.63 15.41
CA ALA A 117 -1.27 -10.19 16.38
C ALA A 117 -1.88 -10.36 17.76
N GLN A 118 -2.79 -9.46 18.16
CA GLN A 118 -3.57 -9.62 19.37
C GLN A 118 -4.45 -10.88 19.33
N GLU A 119 -5.01 -11.20 18.16
CA GLU A 119 -5.87 -12.38 17.97
C GLU A 119 -5.08 -13.69 17.75
N LEU A 120 -3.97 -13.64 16.99
CA LEU A 120 -3.28 -14.82 16.45
C LEU A 120 -1.81 -14.96 16.90
N GLY A 121 -1.32 -14.03 17.71
CA GLY A 121 0.09 -13.86 18.04
C GLY A 121 0.89 -13.13 16.94
N PRO A 122 2.06 -12.56 17.28
CA PRO A 122 2.96 -11.98 16.28
C PRO A 122 3.50 -13.01 15.29
N TYR A 123 4.12 -12.58 14.19
CA TYR A 123 4.82 -13.51 13.30
C TYR A 123 6.05 -14.13 13.98
N ASP A 124 6.45 -15.34 13.57
CA ASP A 124 7.42 -16.17 14.29
C ASP A 124 8.78 -15.48 14.51
N SER A 125 9.23 -14.73 13.51
CA SER A 125 10.51 -14.00 13.53
C SER A 125 10.39 -12.55 14.05
N TYR A 126 9.34 -12.22 14.80
CA TYR A 126 9.11 -10.86 15.31
C TYR A 126 10.14 -10.43 16.34
N ALA A 127 10.48 -11.32 17.28
CA ALA A 127 11.43 -11.02 18.35
C ALA A 127 12.81 -10.64 17.81
N GLY A 128 13.33 -9.48 18.24
CA GLY A 128 14.61 -8.94 17.78
C GLY A 128 14.52 -8.07 16.54
N SER A 129 13.37 -8.01 15.85
CA SER A 129 13.15 -7.09 14.74
C SER A 129 13.14 -5.61 15.21
N PRO A 130 13.41 -4.64 14.33
CA PRO A 130 13.25 -3.21 14.67
C PRO A 130 11.84 -2.90 15.19
N THR A 131 10.81 -3.49 14.57
CA THR A 131 9.41 -3.33 14.97
C THR A 131 9.15 -3.87 16.39
N SER A 132 9.85 -4.92 16.83
CA SER A 132 9.79 -5.40 18.23
C SER A 132 10.44 -4.47 19.25
N GLN A 133 11.30 -3.57 18.80
CA GLN A 133 11.89 -2.51 19.61
C GLN A 133 11.03 -1.24 19.55
N GLY A 134 9.83 -1.33 18.97
CA GLY A 134 8.92 -0.22 18.78
C GLY A 134 9.37 0.73 17.68
N LEU A 135 10.31 0.38 16.79
CA LEU A 135 10.75 1.26 15.69
C LEU A 135 9.89 1.02 14.45
N PHE A 136 9.26 2.09 13.95
CA PHE A 136 8.58 2.12 12.68
C PHE A 136 9.51 2.49 11.52
N GLN A 137 9.05 2.31 10.29
CA GLN A 137 9.86 2.59 9.10
C GLN A 137 10.40 4.03 9.07
N PHE A 138 9.59 5.03 9.44
CA PHE A 138 10.05 6.43 9.42
C PHE A 138 11.10 6.74 10.50
N ASP A 139 11.11 6.01 11.62
CA ASP A 139 12.12 6.15 12.67
C ASP A 139 13.50 5.74 12.13
N LEU A 140 13.55 4.68 11.32
CA LEU A 140 14.78 4.21 10.66
C LEU A 140 15.36 5.22 9.65
N TRP A 141 14.53 6.17 9.21
CA TRP A 141 14.91 7.24 8.28
C TRP A 141 15.12 8.59 9.00
N ASN A 142 15.00 8.62 10.34
CA ASN A 142 15.00 9.84 11.14
C ASN A 142 13.97 10.87 10.67
N VAL A 143 12.81 10.41 10.20
CA VAL A 143 11.70 11.26 9.73
C VAL A 143 10.64 11.31 10.81
N LYS A 144 10.22 12.52 11.18
CA LYS A 144 9.03 12.73 12.02
C LYS A 144 7.77 12.65 11.14
N PRO A 145 6.78 11.78 11.45
CA PRO A 145 5.52 11.74 10.73
C PRO A 145 4.68 12.99 10.99
N SER A 146 3.60 13.18 10.24
CA SER A 146 2.65 14.26 10.51
C SER A 146 1.80 13.97 11.75
N ASP A 147 1.05 14.98 12.21
CA ASP A 147 0.11 14.84 13.33
C ASP A 147 -1.26 14.25 12.90
N ARG A 148 -1.36 13.69 11.68
CA ARG A 148 -2.62 13.16 11.11
C ARG A 148 -3.13 11.94 11.85
N TRP A 149 -2.23 11.09 12.33
CA TRP A 149 -2.56 9.84 13.00
C TRP A 149 -1.80 9.70 14.32
N ASP A 150 -2.41 9.02 15.28
CA ASP A 150 -1.83 8.79 16.61
C ASP A 150 -0.77 7.67 16.59
N TRP A 151 0.44 8.04 16.15
CA TRP A 151 1.57 7.12 16.06
C TRP A 151 2.04 6.61 17.41
N GLU A 152 1.92 7.41 18.47
CA GLU A 152 2.34 7.02 19.82
C GLU A 152 1.34 6.03 20.45
N GLY A 153 0.04 6.25 20.27
CA GLY A 153 -0.97 5.26 20.62
C GLY A 153 -0.79 3.96 19.85
N LEU A 154 -0.44 4.03 18.56
CA LEU A 154 -0.14 2.83 17.77
C LEU A 154 1.13 2.12 18.26
N ARG A 155 2.18 2.87 18.64
CA ARG A 155 3.43 2.35 19.20
C ARG A 155 3.22 1.63 20.53
N ALA A 156 2.36 2.18 21.39
CA ALA A 156 1.98 1.54 22.66
C ALA A 156 1.31 0.18 22.42
N ARG A 157 0.34 0.13 21.50
CA ARG A 157 -0.35 -1.11 21.12
C ARG A 157 0.60 -2.13 20.46
N LEU A 158 1.55 -1.66 19.66
CA LEU A 158 2.60 -2.49 19.08
C LEU A 158 3.46 -3.14 20.17
N GLY A 159 3.84 -2.37 21.20
CA GLY A 159 4.61 -2.90 22.33
C GLY A 159 3.87 -3.95 23.16
N GLU A 160 2.54 -3.85 23.23
CA GLU A 160 1.69 -4.80 23.97
C GLU A 160 1.43 -6.11 23.21
N HIS A 161 1.15 -6.02 21.90
CA HIS A 161 0.63 -7.15 21.13
C HIS A 161 1.58 -7.66 20.04
N GLY A 162 2.59 -6.88 19.66
CA GLY A 162 3.37 -7.11 18.45
C GLY A 162 2.59 -6.88 17.17
N CYS A 163 3.09 -7.40 16.04
CA CYS A 163 2.40 -7.34 14.75
C CYS A 163 2.48 -8.68 14.00
N ARG A 164 1.51 -8.94 13.13
CA ARG A 164 1.33 -10.23 12.43
C ARG A 164 2.13 -10.33 11.14
N ASN A 165 2.61 -9.22 10.60
CA ASN A 165 3.31 -9.15 9.31
C ASN A 165 4.63 -8.40 9.48
N SER A 166 5.71 -8.94 8.93
CA SER A 166 7.04 -8.30 9.01
C SER A 166 7.18 -7.06 8.12
N LEU A 167 6.52 -7.07 6.96
CA LEU A 167 6.52 -6.00 5.97
C LEU A 167 5.08 -5.80 5.47
N LEU A 168 4.75 -4.55 5.11
CA LEU A 168 3.37 -4.17 4.79
C LEU A 168 3.21 -3.46 3.45
N LEU A 169 4.13 -2.55 3.10
CA LEU A 169 4.01 -1.68 1.93
C LEU A 169 5.11 -2.01 0.93
N ALA A 170 4.72 -2.20 -0.32
CA ALA A 170 5.60 -2.40 -1.46
C ALA A 170 4.89 -1.93 -2.74
N PRO A 171 4.88 -0.62 -3.03
CA PRO A 171 4.27 -0.09 -4.25
C PRO A 171 4.87 -0.74 -5.50
N MET A 172 4.02 -1.48 -6.23
CA MET A 172 4.40 -2.28 -7.39
C MET A 172 3.97 -1.62 -8.70
N PRO A 173 4.54 -2.04 -9.86
CA PRO A 173 3.92 -1.79 -11.15
C PRO A 173 2.53 -2.41 -11.19
N THR A 174 1.54 -1.65 -11.64
CA THR A 174 0.13 -2.08 -11.69
C THR A 174 -0.38 -2.17 -13.13
N ALA A 175 0.49 -2.50 -14.09
CA ALA A 175 0.20 -2.45 -15.52
C ALA A 175 -1.16 -3.03 -15.91
N SER A 176 -1.42 -4.28 -15.55
CA SER A 176 -2.68 -4.94 -15.90
C SER A 176 -3.84 -4.47 -15.04
N THR A 177 -3.64 -4.31 -13.73
CA THR A 177 -4.73 -4.02 -12.77
C THR A 177 -5.20 -2.57 -12.85
N ALA A 178 -4.31 -1.61 -13.11
CA ALA A 178 -4.66 -0.21 -13.37
C ALA A 178 -5.42 -0.06 -14.68
N GLN A 179 -5.06 -0.82 -15.71
CA GLN A 179 -5.83 -0.87 -16.95
C GLN A 179 -7.24 -1.42 -16.74
N ILE A 180 -7.41 -2.45 -15.90
CA ILE A 180 -8.74 -3.00 -15.55
C ILE A 180 -9.59 -1.94 -14.84
N LEU A 181 -9.01 -1.18 -13.91
CA LEU A 181 -9.71 -0.14 -13.16
C LEU A 181 -9.77 1.22 -13.86
N GLY A 182 -9.16 1.35 -15.05
CA GLY A 182 -9.11 2.58 -15.83
C GLY A 182 -8.30 3.71 -15.18
N ASN A 183 -7.25 3.38 -14.44
CA ASN A 183 -6.33 4.31 -13.78
C ASN A 183 -4.96 4.35 -14.47
N ASN A 184 -4.19 5.40 -14.20
CA ASN A 184 -2.76 5.43 -14.46
C ASN A 184 -2.01 4.47 -13.52
N GLU A 185 -0.87 3.99 -13.98
CA GLU A 185 -0.09 2.99 -13.27
C GLU A 185 0.51 3.55 -11.97
N SER A 186 0.42 2.72 -10.92
CA SER A 186 1.12 2.89 -9.66
C SER A 186 1.05 4.32 -9.10
N PHE A 187 2.20 4.84 -8.67
CA PHE A 187 2.45 6.23 -8.30
C PHE A 187 3.13 7.01 -9.43
N GLU A 188 2.98 6.63 -10.70
CA GLU A 188 3.65 7.30 -11.80
C GLU A 188 2.84 8.51 -12.30
N PRO A 189 3.49 9.57 -12.83
CA PRO A 189 2.79 10.62 -13.57
C PRO A 189 2.19 10.08 -14.88
N PHE A 190 1.29 10.84 -15.51
CA PHE A 190 0.84 10.51 -16.87
C PHE A 190 2.04 10.58 -17.84
N THR A 191 2.32 9.48 -18.53
CA THR A 191 3.41 9.42 -19.51
C THR A 191 3.07 10.14 -20.81
N SER A 192 1.79 10.14 -21.19
CA SER A 192 1.26 10.87 -22.33
C SER A 192 -0.22 11.24 -22.10
N ASN A 193 -0.66 12.37 -22.65
CA ASN A 193 -2.08 12.73 -22.70
C ASN A 193 -2.85 11.99 -23.81
N MET A 194 -2.15 11.29 -24.69
CA MET A 194 -2.75 10.45 -25.72
C MET A 194 -1.86 9.23 -25.97
N TYR A 195 -2.44 8.04 -25.89
CA TYR A 195 -1.72 6.79 -26.14
C TYR A 195 -2.58 5.82 -26.95
N THR A 196 -1.94 4.93 -27.69
CA THR A 196 -2.63 3.91 -28.49
C THR A 196 -2.72 2.60 -27.73
N ARG A 197 -3.93 2.09 -27.54
CA ARG A 197 -4.19 0.78 -26.94
C ARG A 197 -4.43 -0.25 -28.02
N ARG A 198 -3.61 -1.31 -28.04
CA ARG A 198 -3.81 -2.48 -28.91
C ARG A 198 -4.62 -3.54 -28.17
N VAL A 199 -5.73 -3.96 -28.76
CA VAL A 199 -6.54 -5.12 -28.32
C VAL A 199 -6.81 -6.03 -29.53
N LEU A 200 -7.35 -7.23 -29.30
CA LEU A 200 -7.70 -8.16 -30.39
C LEU A 200 -8.61 -7.53 -31.46
N ALA A 201 -9.46 -6.56 -31.08
CA ALA A 201 -10.37 -5.86 -31.98
C ALA A 201 -9.74 -4.69 -32.77
N GLY A 202 -8.47 -4.35 -32.54
CA GLY A 202 -7.76 -3.27 -33.24
C GLY A 202 -6.98 -2.33 -32.33
N GLU A 203 -6.60 -1.17 -32.89
CA GLU A 203 -5.90 -0.09 -32.18
C GLU A 203 -6.87 1.03 -31.85
N PHE A 204 -6.91 1.45 -30.58
CA PHE A 204 -7.79 2.51 -30.09
C PHE A 204 -6.95 3.64 -29.52
N ALA A 205 -7.14 4.87 -30.00
CA ALA A 205 -6.55 6.05 -29.37
C ALA A 205 -7.29 6.35 -28.06
N VAL A 206 -6.55 6.40 -26.96
CA VAL A 206 -7.06 6.75 -25.63
C VAL A 206 -6.50 8.12 -25.27
N VAL A 207 -7.39 9.08 -25.03
CA VAL A 207 -7.04 10.42 -24.56
C VAL A 207 -7.20 10.48 -23.05
N ASN A 208 -6.34 11.25 -22.38
CA ASN A 208 -6.44 11.51 -20.96
C ASN A 208 -7.80 12.15 -20.62
N LYS A 209 -8.64 11.37 -19.93
CA LYS A 209 -10.02 11.74 -19.56
C LYS A 209 -10.13 12.97 -18.67
N TYR A 210 -9.04 13.40 -18.02
CA TYR A 210 -9.01 14.61 -17.18
C TYR A 210 -8.64 15.88 -17.96
N LEU A 211 -8.18 15.74 -19.20
CA LEU A 211 -7.86 16.86 -20.09
C LEU A 211 -9.07 17.29 -20.95
N LEU A 212 -9.99 16.35 -21.22
CA LEU A 212 -11.24 16.56 -21.94
C LEU A 212 -12.29 17.24 -21.05
#